data_AF-A0A511JPJ0-F1
#
_entry.id   AF-A0A511JPJ0-F1
#
_cell.length_a   1.000
_cell.length_b   1.000
_cell.length_c   1.000
_cell.angle_alpha   90.00
_cell.angle_beta   90.00
_cell.angle_gamma   90.00
#
_symmetry.space_group_name_H-M   'P 1'
#
loop_
_entity.id
_entity.type
_entity.pdbx_description
1 polymer ?
#
loop_
_entity_poly.entity_id
_entity_poly.type
_entity_poly.pdbx_seq_one_letter_code
_entity_poly.pdbx_strand_id
1 'polypeptide(L)'
;MTGRLRRVRVVGTSGSGKTTFAARLAARLDVPHLELDEVFWDAGWTKRDPAEARAQIEAFVSAAHRGWVTDGNWTARSPAASSFRPPA
;
A
#
# COMPACT_ATOMS: atom_id res chain seq x y z
N MET A 1 -26.18 7.49 -9.85
CA MET A 1 -25.70 7.09 -8.51
C MET A 1 -24.22 7.42 -8.40
N THR A 2 -23.86 8.62 -7.96
CA THR A 2 -22.46 8.99 -7.67
C THR A 2 -22.05 8.37 -6.33
N GLY A 3 -21.58 7.12 -6.37
CA GLY A 3 -21.03 6.47 -5.18
C GLY A 3 -19.84 7.27 -4.65
N ARG A 4 -19.91 7.70 -3.39
CA ARG A 4 -18.84 8.46 -2.74
C ARG A 4 -17.54 7.64 -2.78
N LEU A 5 -16.51 8.14 -3.46
CA LEU A 5 -15.20 7.49 -3.52
C LEU A 5 -14.64 7.29 -2.11
N ARG A 6 -14.28 6.04 -1.77
CA ARG A 6 -13.72 5.66 -0.47
C ARG A 6 -12.23 5.37 -0.64
N ARG A 7 -11.38 6.39 -0.54
CA ARG A 7 -9.91 6.27 -0.63
C ARG A 7 -9.31 6.45 0.76
N VAL A 8 -8.68 5.42 1.30
CA VAL A 8 -8.11 5.44 2.66
C VAL A 8 -6.66 4.99 2.61
N ARG A 9 -5.79 5.72 3.29
CA ARG A 9 -4.40 5.32 3.54
C ARG A 9 -4.21 5.12 5.04
N VAL A 10 -3.79 3.92 5.43
CA VAL A 10 -3.51 3.53 6.81
C VAL A 10 -2.01 3.66 7.04
N VAL A 11 -1.63 4.54 7.96
CA VAL A 11 -0.23 4.77 8.37
C VAL A 11 -0.08 4.47 9.85
N GLY A 12 1.08 3.93 10.22
CA GLY A 12 1.35 3.52 11.59
C GLY A 12 2.77 2.97 11.71
N THR A 13 3.28 2.89 12.93
CA THR A 13 4.60 2.29 13.20
C THR A 13 4.62 0.81 12.81
N SER A 14 5.81 0.28 12.50
CA SER A 14 5.97 -1.15 12.25
C SER A 14 5.46 -1.97 13.45
N GLY A 15 4.77 -3.08 13.19
CA GLY A 15 4.17 -3.92 14.25
C GLY A 15 2.87 -3.38 14.88
N SER A 16 2.38 -2.20 14.50
CA SER A 16 1.13 -1.63 15.05
C SER A 16 -0.17 -2.31 14.61
N GLY A 17 -0.10 -3.30 13.72
CA GLY A 17 -1.27 -3.98 13.15
C GLY A 17 -1.94 -3.25 11.98
N LYS A 18 -1.24 -2.31 11.35
CA LYS A 18 -1.73 -1.51 10.20
C LYS A 18 -2.28 -2.39 9.05
N THR A 19 -1.56 -3.45 8.68
CA THR A 19 -1.93 -4.36 7.58
C THR A 19 -3.23 -5.10 7.92
N THR A 20 -3.34 -5.61 9.15
CA THR A 20 -4.56 -6.26 9.65
C THR A 20 -5.76 -5.31 9.71
N PHE A 21 -5.55 -4.09 10.18
CA PHE A 21 -6.60 -3.07 10.21
C PHE A 21 -7.04 -2.68 8.79
N ALA A 22 -6.10 -2.44 7.88
CA ALA A 22 -6.35 -2.06 6.50
C ALA A 22 -7.14 -3.12 5.74
N ALA A 23 -6.76 -4.39 5.85
CA ALA A 23 -7.49 -5.50 5.26
C ALA A 23 -8.94 -5.60 5.78
N ARG A 24 -9.14 -5.46 7.10
CA ARG A 24 -10.48 -5.47 7.70
C ARG A 24 -11.32 -4.26 7.29
N LEU A 25 -10.69 -3.10 7.11
CA LEU A 25 -11.36 -1.88 6.65
C LEU A 25 -11.77 -2.01 5.18
N ALA A 26 -10.89 -2.51 4.32
CA ALA A 26 -11.17 -2.78 2.91
C ALA A 26 -12.38 -3.72 2.75
N ALA A 27 -12.41 -4.83 3.50
CA ALA A 27 -13.54 -5.75 3.52
C ALA A 27 -14.85 -5.09 3.97
N ARG A 28 -14.81 -4.20 4.97
CA ARG A 28 -16.00 -3.44 5.43
C ARG A 28 -16.48 -2.41 4.42
N LEU A 29 -15.56 -1.81 3.67
CA LEU A 29 -15.86 -0.77 2.68
C LEU A 29 -16.22 -1.35 1.32
N ASP A 30 -16.03 -2.66 1.11
CA ASP A 30 -16.18 -3.37 -0.16
C ASP A 30 -15.29 -2.75 -1.26
N VAL A 31 -14.01 -2.58 -0.95
CA VAL A 31 -12.99 -2.00 -1.84
C VAL A 31 -11.69 -2.81 -1.76
N PRO A 32 -10.84 -2.80 -2.81
CA PRO A 32 -9.57 -3.51 -2.78
C PRO A 32 -8.57 -2.90 -1.79
N HIS A 33 -7.64 -3.75 -1.33
CA HIS A 33 -6.54 -3.41 -0.43
C HIS A 33 -5.19 -3.57 -1.15
N LEU A 34 -4.27 -2.63 -0.95
CA LEU A 34 -2.88 -2.71 -1.40
C LEU A 34 -1.92 -2.44 -0.24
N GLU A 35 -1.07 -3.42 0.09
CA GLU A 35 0.04 -3.22 1.01
C GLU A 35 1.24 -2.63 0.25
N LEU A 36 1.66 -1.41 0.60
CA LEU A 36 2.70 -0.71 -0.14
C LEU A 36 4.08 -1.37 0.04
N ASP A 37 4.29 -2.10 1.12
CA ASP A 37 5.55 -2.82 1.32
C ASP A 37 5.72 -3.93 0.26
N GLU A 38 4.66 -4.64 -0.13
CA GLU A 38 4.70 -5.63 -1.23
C GLU A 38 4.96 -5.00 -2.60
N VAL A 39 4.68 -3.71 -2.76
CA VAL A 39 4.88 -2.95 -4.01
C VAL A 39 6.32 -2.46 -4.14
N PHE A 40 6.97 -2.09 -3.04
CA PHE A 40 8.33 -1.56 -3.05
C PHE A 40 9.41 -2.59 -2.74
N TRP A 41 9.03 -3.75 -2.20
CA TRP A 41 9.94 -4.87 -1.93
C TRP A 41 9.64 -6.06 -2.82
N ASP A 42 10.70 -6.68 -3.31
CA ASP A 42 10.67 -7.92 -4.08
C ASP A 42 11.26 -9.08 -3.27
N ALA A 43 11.31 -10.27 -3.87
CA ALA A 43 11.93 -11.46 -3.30
C ALA A 43 13.34 -11.17 -2.74
N GLY A 44 13.64 -11.75 -1.59
CA GLY A 44 14.89 -11.50 -0.88
C GLY A 44 15.00 -10.08 -0.31
N TRP A 45 13.88 -9.35 -0.20
CA TRP A 45 13.84 -7.97 0.30
C TRP A 45 14.67 -7.00 -0.53
N THR A 46 14.71 -7.25 -1.83
CA THR A 46 15.34 -6.34 -2.78
C THR A 46 14.38 -5.20 -3.06
N LYS A 47 14.88 -3.96 -3.02
CA LYS A 47 14.03 -2.82 -3.36
C LYS A 47 13.66 -2.89 -4.84
N ARG A 48 12.37 -2.92 -5.14
CA ARG A 48 11.85 -2.90 -6.52
C ARG A 48 12.24 -1.60 -7.21
N ASP A 49 12.40 -1.67 -8.53
CA ASP A 49 12.62 -0.48 -9.34
C ASP A 49 11.46 0.53 -9.13
N PRO A 50 11.75 1.82 -8.90
CA PRO A 50 10.71 2.81 -8.64
C PRO A 50 9.69 2.96 -9.77
N ALA A 51 10.07 2.76 -11.03
CA ALA A 51 9.14 2.85 -12.16
C ALA A 51 8.20 1.63 -12.19
N GLU A 52 8.71 0.44 -11.90
CA GLU A 52 7.88 -0.78 -11.75
C GLU A 52 6.90 -0.66 -10.59
N ALA A 53 7.37 -0.24 -9.42
CA ALA A 53 6.53 0.00 -8.25
C ALA A 53 5.43 1.03 -8.57
N ARG A 54 5.79 2.11 -9.28
CA ARG A 54 4.82 3.12 -9.72
C ARG A 54 3.78 2.54 -10.68
N ALA A 55 4.19 1.74 -11.65
CA ALA A 55 3.28 1.08 -12.58
C ALA A 55 2.28 0.16 -11.86
N GLN A 56 2.71 -0.57 -10.84
CA GLN A 56 1.82 -1.41 -10.01
C GLN A 56 0.78 -0.56 -9.26
N ILE A 57 1.17 0.56 -8.67
CA ILE A 57 0.24 1.49 -7.99
C ILE A 57 -0.76 2.07 -9.00
N GLU A 58 -0.29 2.51 -10.17
CA GLU A 58 -1.14 3.09 -11.21
C GLU A 58 -2.15 2.06 -11.74
N ALA A 59 -1.73 0.82 -11.97
CA ALA A 59 -2.61 -0.27 -12.36
C ALA A 59 -3.68 -0.55 -11.29
N PHE A 60 -3.28 -0.64 -10.02
CA PHE A 60 -4.19 -0.85 -8.90
C PHE A 60 -5.23 0.27 -8.77
N VAL A 61 -4.78 1.54 -8.77
CA VAL A 61 -5.66 2.70 -8.63
C VAL A 61 -6.63 2.80 -9.82
N SER A 62 -6.17 2.45 -11.02
CA SER A 62 -7.00 2.49 -12.23
C SER A 62 -8.11 1.44 -12.19
N ALA A 63 -7.84 0.24 -11.66
CA ALA A 63 -8.85 -0.81 -11.49
C ALA A 63 -9.81 -0.55 -10.31
N ALA A 64 -9.39 0.24 -9.32
CA ALA A 64 -10.12 0.49 -8.08
C ALA A 64 -11.19 1.61 -8.20
N HIS A 65 -12.13 1.47 -9.14
CA HIS A 65 -13.08 2.52 -9.53
C HIS A 65 -14.00 3.01 -8.38
N ARG A 66 -14.26 2.15 -7.39
CA ARG A 66 -15.17 2.45 -6.25
C ARG A 66 -14.46 2.95 -5.00
N GLY A 67 -13.13 2.98 -5.01
CA GLY A 67 -12.31 3.28 -3.84
C GLY A 67 -11.26 2.19 -3.60
N TRP A 68 -10.43 2.41 -2.60
CA TRP A 68 -9.34 1.52 -2.19
C TRP A 68 -8.90 1.83 -0.77
N VAL A 69 -8.28 0.84 -0.13
CA VAL A 69 -7.49 1.02 1.09
C VAL A 69 -6.04 0.69 0.77
N THR A 70 -5.10 1.52 1.21
CA THR A 70 -3.68 1.18 1.20
C THR A 70 -3.10 1.24 2.60
N ASP A 71 -2.04 0.49 2.86
CA ASP A 71 -1.25 0.64 4.07
C ASP A 71 0.25 0.69 3.79
N GLY A 72 1.00 1.34 4.68
CA GLY A 72 2.45 1.50 4.53
C GLY A 72 2.92 2.93 4.74
N ASN A 73 4.18 3.07 5.16
CA ASN A 73 4.78 4.36 5.48
C ASN A 73 5.44 5.05 4.28
N TRP A 74 5.30 4.49 3.08
CA TRP A 74 5.80 5.07 1.84
C TRP A 74 5.05 6.34 1.46
N THR A 75 5.80 7.39 1.14
CA THR A 75 5.29 8.66 0.62
C THR A 75 5.96 8.98 -0.70
N ALA A 76 5.36 9.85 -1.51
CA ALA A 76 5.93 10.29 -2.79
C ALA A 76 7.33 10.94 -2.67
N ARG A 77 7.71 11.36 -1.45
CA ARG A 77 9.02 11.97 -1.13
C ARG A 77 9.90 11.06 -0.28
N SER A 78 9.49 9.82 0.00
CA SER A 78 10.33 8.89 0.74
C SER A 78 11.60 8.65 -0.08
N PRO A 79 12.79 9.06 0.39
CA PRO A 79 14.02 8.56 -0.19
C PRO A 79 13.97 7.03 -0.06
N ALA A 80 14.61 6.31 -0.99
CA ALA A 80 14.82 4.87 -0.86
C ALA A 80 15.10 4.52 0.61
N ALA A 81 14.20 3.76 1.22
CA ALA A 81 14.01 3.71 2.67
C ALA A 81 15.32 3.76 3.45
N SER A 82 15.42 4.73 4.37
CA SER A 82 16.42 4.71 5.43
C SER A 82 16.28 3.41 6.21
N SER A 83 17.32 2.57 6.13
CA SER A 83 17.81 1.64 7.16
C SER A 83 16.89 0.56 7.75
N PHE A 84 15.74 0.22 7.16
CA PHE A 84 15.03 -1.00 7.57
C PHE A 84 15.60 -2.22 6.83
N ARG A 85 16.32 -3.07 7.57
CA ARG A 85 16.77 -4.40 7.12
C ARG A 85 15.82 -5.44 7.74
N PRO A 86 15.23 -6.34 6.96
CA PRO A 86 14.32 -7.35 7.47
C PRO A 86 15.08 -8.45 8.22
N PRO A 87 14.44 -9.16 9.16
CA PRO A 87 15.03 -10.33 9.79
C PRO A 87 15.23 -11.45 8.77
N ALA A 88 16.32 -12.19 8.93
CA ALA A 88 16.68 -13.37 8.15
C ALA A 88 15.63 -14.50 8.29
#